data_AF-A0A916WPB3-F1
#
_entry.id   AF-A0A916WPB3-F1
#
_cell.length_a   1.000
_cell.length_b   1.000
_cell.length_c   1.000
_cell.angle_alpha   90.00
_cell.angle_beta   90.00
_cell.angle_gamma   90.00
#
_symmetry.space_group_name_H-M   'P 1'
#
loop_
_entity.id
_entity.type
_entity.pdbx_description
1 polymer ?
#
loop_
_entity_poly.entity_id
_entity_poly.type
_entity_poly.pdbx_seq_one_letter_code
_entity_poly.pdbx_strand_id
1 'polypeptide(L)' 'MACRICTTNDHESLREKIAGDLWESRRNGHLEDVPWERAPDYWQQLMRQLADAAIESARS' A
#
# COMPACT_ATOMS: atom_id res chain seq x y z
N MET A 1 23.33 -17.16 -0.79
CA MET A 1 22.01 -17.63 -1.28
C MET A 1 21.00 -16.54 -1.00
N ALA A 2 20.27 -16.07 -2.01
CA ALA A 2 19.21 -15.09 -1.81
C ALA A 2 17.96 -15.80 -1.26
N CYS A 3 17.54 -15.43 -0.06
CA CYS A 3 16.29 -15.90 0.54
C CYS A 3 15.10 -15.31 -0.22
N ARG A 4 14.38 -16.13 -1.00
CA ARG A 4 13.19 -15.69 -1.76
C ARG A 4 12.04 -15.21 -0.87
N ILE A 5 11.85 -15.87 0.27
CA ILE A 5 10.78 -15.53 1.24
C ILE A 5 11.02 -14.15 1.85
N CYS A 6 12.29 -13.82 2.13
CA CYS A 6 12.67 -12.53 2.70
C CYS A 6 12.33 -11.39 1.72
N THR A 7 12.69 -11.53 0.44
CA THR A 7 12.32 -10.55 -0.60
C THR A 7 10.81 -10.41 -0.82
N THR A 8 10.05 -11.49 -0.66
CA THR A 8 8.57 -11.43 -0.74
C THR A 8 7.98 -10.69 0.45
N ASN A 9 8.47 -10.95 1.67
CA ASN A 9 8.04 -10.25 2.88
C ASN A 9 8.37 -8.76 2.83
N ASP A 10 9.56 -8.40 2.33
CA ASP A 10 9.94 -7.01 2.09
C ASP A 10 9.00 -6.34 1.09
N HIS A 11 8.61 -7.05 0.02
CA HIS A 11 7.69 -6.51 -0.98
C HIS A 11 6.28 -6.30 -0.42
N GLU A 12 5.74 -7.27 0.33
CA GLU A 12 4.44 -7.15 0.98
C GLU A 12 4.43 -6.03 2.03
N SER A 13 5.47 -5.95 2.86
CA SER A 13 5.61 -4.90 3.87
C SER A 13 5.74 -3.51 3.24
N LEU A 14 6.50 -3.40 2.14
CA LEU A 14 6.64 -2.15 1.39
C LEU A 14 5.32 -1.74 0.73
N ARG A 15 4.60 -2.69 0.14
CA ARG A 15 3.28 -2.46 -0.46
C ARG A 15 2.29 -1.94 0.58
N GLU A 16 2.19 -2.59 1.74
CA GLU A 16 1.27 -2.15 2.80
C GLU A 16 1.65 -0.78 3.33
N LYS A 17 2.95 -0.48 3.47
CA LYS A 17 3.41 0.85 3.88
C LYS A 17 3.00 1.94 2.90
N ILE A 18 3.27 1.74 1.61
CA ILE A 18 2.93 2.72 0.57
C ILE A 18 1.40 2.87 0.46
N ALA A 19 0.66 1.77 0.54
CA ALA A 19 -0.80 1.81 0.52
C ALA A 19 -1.37 2.62 1.70
N GLY A 20 -0.81 2.45 2.91
CA GLY A 20 -1.14 3.25 4.08
C GLY A 20 -0.84 4.74 3.88
N ASP A 21 0.36 5.08 3.40
CA ASP A 21 0.73 6.49 3.12
C ASP A 21 -0.20 7.13 2.06
N LEU A 22 -0.59 6.36 1.04
CA LEU A 22 -1.55 6.77 0.01
C LEU A 22 -2.95 7.01 0.59
N TRP A 23 -3.40 6.18 1.52
CA TRP A 23 -4.67 6.37 2.23
C TRP A 23 -4.63 7.62 3.11
N GLU A 24 -3.60 7.80 3.92
CA GLU A 24 -3.43 8.96 4.80
C GLU A 24 -3.45 10.29 4.03
N SER A 25 -2.86 10.30 2.83
CA SER A 25 -2.87 11.49 1.96
C SER A 25 -4.25 11.86 1.40
N ARG A 26 -5.21 10.91 1.38
CA ARG A 26 -6.55 11.07 0.76
C ARG A 26 -7.69 11.08 1.76
N ARG A 27 -7.54 10.44 2.92
CA ARG A 27 -8.60 10.36 3.94
C ARG A 27 -8.98 11.73 4.48
N ASN A 28 -7.99 12.63 4.59
CA ASN A 28 -8.23 14.00 5.03
C ASN A 28 -8.93 14.79 3.92
N GLY A 29 -10.25 14.97 4.06
CA GLY A 29 -11.05 15.92 3.26
C GLY A 29 -11.91 15.32 2.14
N HIS A 30 -11.85 14.00 1.89
CA HIS A 30 -12.63 13.38 0.80
C HIS A 30 -13.31 12.05 1.14
N LEU A 31 -12.83 11.30 2.14
CA LEU A 31 -13.32 9.96 2.48
C LEU A 31 -13.64 9.86 3.97
N GLU A 32 -14.18 8.71 4.39
CA GLU A 32 -14.35 8.38 5.80
C GLU A 32 -13.03 8.57 6.55
N ASP A 33 -13.05 9.38 7.61
CA ASP A 33 -11.88 9.69 8.43
C ASP A 33 -11.56 8.52 9.37
N VAL A 34 -11.13 7.41 8.78
CA VAL A 34 -10.76 6.19 9.49
C VAL A 34 -9.28 5.87 9.22
N PRO A 35 -8.58 5.25 10.18
CA PRO A 35 -7.22 4.77 9.94
C PRO A 35 -7.23 3.70 8.84
N TRP A 36 -6.08 3.53 8.17
CA TRP A 36 -5.89 2.57 7.08
C TRP A 36 -6.43 1.16 7.38
N GLU A 37 -6.18 0.65 8.59
CA GLU A 37 -6.61 -0.70 9.03
C GLU A 37 -8.14 -0.86 9.09
N ARG A 38 -8.87 0.26 9.08
CA ARG A 38 -10.33 0.32 9.08
C ARG A 38 -10.90 0.90 7.79
N ALA A 39 -10.05 1.21 6.81
CA ALA A 39 -10.51 1.63 5.50
C ALA A 39 -11.41 0.53 4.90
N PRO A 40 -12.50 0.88 4.19
CA PRO A 40 -13.33 -0.11 3.52
C PRO A 40 -12.52 -0.99 2.56
N ASP A 41 -12.88 -2.26 2.42
CA ASP A 41 -12.14 -3.25 1.61
C ASP A 41 -11.83 -2.77 0.18
N TYR A 42 -12.78 -2.07 -0.44
CA TYR A 42 -12.61 -1.46 -1.75
C TYR A 42 -11.42 -0.49 -1.78
N TRP A 43 -11.35 0.42 -0.80
CA TRP A 43 -10.27 1.38 -0.69
C TRP A 43 -8.96 0.70 -0.33
N GLN A 44 -9.00 -0.35 0.50
CA GLN A 44 -7.81 -1.13 0.79
C GLN A 44 -7.22 -1.78 -0.47
N GLN A 45 -8.08 -2.39 -1.28
CA GLN A 45 -7.64 -3.01 -2.53
C GLN A 45 -7.11 -1.97 -3.52
N LEU A 46 -7.78 -0.82 -3.65
CA LEU A 46 -7.35 0.24 -4.57
C LEU A 46 -5.99 0.82 -4.18
N MET A 47 -5.77 1.15 -2.90
CA MET A 47 -4.48 1.72 -2.46
C MET A 47 -3.34 0.70 -2.61
N ARG A 48 -3.61 -0.59 -2.39
CA ARG A 48 -2.65 -1.67 -2.65
C ARG A 48 -2.26 -1.78 -4.13
N GLN A 49 -3.22 -1.65 -5.05
CA GLN A 49 -2.94 -1.64 -6.49
C GLN A 49 -2.11 -0.42 -6.90
N LEU A 50 -2.41 0.76 -6.34
CA LEU A 50 -1.62 1.96 -6.57
C LEU A 50 -0.20 1.82 -6.00
N ALA A 51 -0.04 1.16 -4.85
CA ALA A 51 1.25 0.86 -4.27
C ALA A 51 2.08 -0.08 -5.18
N ASP A 52 1.48 -1.13 -5.74
CA ASP A 52 2.15 -2.00 -6.70
C ASP A 52 2.66 -1.21 -7.91
N ALA A 53 1.80 -0.40 -8.53
CA ALA A 53 2.17 0.42 -9.68
C ALA A 53 3.31 1.42 -9.36
N ALA A 54 3.31 2.00 -8.16
CA ALA A 54 4.38 2.89 -7.71
C ALA A 54 5.71 2.14 -7.53
N ILE A 55 5.67 0.94 -6.94
CA ILE A 55 6.87 0.10 -6.76
C ILE A 55 7.42 -0.32 -8.13
N GLU A 56 6.57 -0.73 -9.06
CA GLU A 56 6.97 -1.08 -10.43
C GLU A 56 7.61 0.11 -11.15
N SER A 57 7.00 1.30 -11.05
CA SER A 57 7.53 2.53 -11.65
C SER A 57 8.89 2.93 -11.07
N ALA A 58 9.14 2.68 -9.78
CA ALA A 58 10.41 3.02 -9.13
C ALA A 58 11.54 2.03 -9.44
N ARG A 59 11.21 0.86 -10.00
CA ARG A 59 12.18 -0.17 -10.41
C ARG A 59 12.62 -0.04 -11.87
N SER A 60 11.95 0.79 -12.67
CA SER A 60 12.28 1.10 -14.07
C SER A 60 13.27 2.24 -14.20
#